data_AF-A0A7C9PZV3-F1
#
_entry.id   AF-A0A7C9PZV3-F1
#
_cell.length_a   1.000
_cell.length_b   1.000
_cell.length_c   1.000
_cell.angle_alpha   90.00
_cell.angle_beta   90.00
_cell.angle_gamma   90.00
#
_symmetry.space_group_name_H-M   'P 1'
#
loop_
_entity.id
_entity.type
_entity.pdbx_description
1 polymer ?
#
loop_
_entity_poly.entity_id
_entity_poly.type
_entity_poly.pdbx_seq_one_letter_code
_entity_poly.pdbx_strand_id
1 'polypeptide(L)'
;MKAIVLTYDRYVKVLDHTLHTYQNLWPSNPFTFRVPYQVYPHFLKEKYGDKIELVASPKQIKPTVEKLLEDLPDSEWVYWCIDDKYLLEIKEKKVTDIYHWVKNIQDPKIGSVMFSRSRNLLKRQNLNYNKTIRGPENTVFIQRWNYAQIWLHQFVRVKVLKTLFAGFPDRDFAAKEMDRLKREQKVPRNQELYVAKKNMVIFGESTSRGQLTKNCVESFQKWGLEVPSNLERSDREIIIGKLPPKIFGIEVPFLN
;
A
#
# COMPACT_ATOMS: atom_id res chain seq x y z
N MET A 1 -1.10 -5.64 -14.26
CA MET A 1 -0.19 -4.63 -13.66
C MET A 1 0.54 -5.30 -12.52
N LYS A 2 1.85 -5.07 -12.36
CA LYS A 2 2.58 -5.64 -11.23
C LYS A 2 2.17 -4.95 -9.93
N ALA A 3 1.87 -5.73 -8.89
CA ALA A 3 1.73 -5.26 -7.53
C ALA A 3 3.01 -5.60 -6.77
N ILE A 4 3.83 -4.59 -6.47
CA ILE A 4 5.11 -4.78 -5.78
C ILE A 4 4.81 -4.96 -4.30
N VAL A 5 5.12 -6.15 -3.78
CA VAL A 5 4.87 -6.51 -2.39
C VAL A 5 6.13 -6.31 -1.56
N LEU A 6 6.06 -5.43 -0.57
CA LEU A 6 7.07 -5.39 0.48
C LEU A 6 6.68 -6.38 1.58
N THR A 7 7.41 -7.48 1.65
CA THR A 7 7.27 -8.56 2.65
C THR A 7 8.64 -9.18 2.90
N TYR A 8 8.69 -10.15 3.81
CA TYR A 8 9.82 -11.03 4.07
C TYR A 8 9.32 -12.37 4.59
N ASP A 9 10.15 -13.42 4.52
CA ASP A 9 9.72 -14.81 4.72
C ASP A 9 8.94 -15.07 6.03
N ARG A 10 9.30 -14.39 7.14
CA ARG A 10 8.58 -14.56 8.42
C ARG A 10 7.10 -14.20 8.32
N TYR A 11 6.74 -13.31 7.40
CA TYR A 11 5.39 -12.76 7.23
C TYR A 11 4.63 -13.41 6.07
N VAL A 12 5.14 -14.50 5.49
CA VAL A 12 4.52 -15.16 4.32
C VAL A 12 3.04 -15.55 4.54
N LYS A 13 2.65 -15.93 5.76
CA LYS A 13 1.26 -16.23 6.12
C LYS A 13 0.39 -14.97 6.24
N VAL A 14 0.98 -13.85 6.66
CA VAL A 14 0.32 -12.53 6.66
C VAL A 14 0.13 -12.03 5.22
N LEU A 15 1.11 -12.26 4.35
CA LEU A 15 0.97 -12.04 2.93
C LEU A 15 -0.14 -12.91 2.33
N ASP A 16 -0.20 -14.20 2.65
CA ASP A 16 -1.27 -15.10 2.21
C ASP A 16 -2.66 -14.52 2.54
N HIS A 17 -2.86 -14.07 3.77
CA HIS A 17 -4.10 -13.38 4.17
C HIS A 17 -4.36 -12.11 3.35
N THR A 18 -3.33 -11.28 3.15
CA THR A 18 -3.44 -10.07 2.31
C THR A 18 -3.90 -10.43 0.90
N LEU A 19 -3.22 -11.37 0.23
CA LEU A 19 -3.59 -11.85 -1.11
C LEU A 19 -5.00 -12.43 -1.14
N HIS A 20 -5.36 -13.23 -0.13
CA HIS A 20 -6.70 -13.80 0.00
C HIS A 20 -7.78 -12.72 0.07
N THR A 21 -7.59 -11.66 0.87
CA THR A 21 -8.56 -10.56 0.92
C THR A 21 -8.68 -9.82 -0.41
N TYR A 22 -7.60 -9.67 -1.18
CA TYR A 22 -7.66 -9.09 -2.53
C TYR A 22 -8.43 -9.97 -3.51
N GLN A 23 -8.17 -11.28 -3.55
CA GLN A 23 -8.89 -12.16 -4.48
C GLN A 23 -10.39 -12.26 -4.17
N ASN A 24 -10.77 -12.17 -2.90
CA ASN A 24 -12.18 -12.29 -2.50
C ASN A 24 -12.95 -10.96 -2.56
N LEU A 25 -12.34 -9.85 -2.10
CA LEU A 25 -13.02 -8.55 -2.02
C LEU A 25 -12.85 -7.71 -3.30
N TRP A 26 -11.83 -8.01 -4.11
CA TRP A 26 -11.60 -7.39 -5.41
C TRP A 26 -11.27 -8.47 -6.46
N PRO A 27 -12.21 -9.37 -6.79
CA PRO A 27 -11.95 -10.48 -7.71
C PRO A 27 -11.51 -10.01 -9.11
N SER A 28 -11.95 -8.82 -9.56
CA SER A 28 -11.51 -8.23 -10.83
C SER A 28 -10.12 -7.57 -10.78
N ASN A 29 -9.39 -7.67 -9.66
CA ASN A 29 -8.10 -7.00 -9.53
C ASN A 29 -7.15 -7.42 -10.68
N PRO A 30 -6.48 -6.46 -11.33
CA PRO A 30 -5.66 -6.71 -12.51
C PRO A 30 -4.21 -7.04 -12.14
N PHE A 31 -3.98 -7.51 -10.92
CA PHE A 31 -2.65 -7.59 -10.34
C PHE A 31 -2.01 -8.96 -10.52
N THR A 32 -0.74 -8.93 -10.88
CA THR A 32 0.21 -10.01 -10.59
C THR A 32 1.06 -9.51 -9.43
N PHE A 33 0.93 -10.14 -8.27
CA PHE A 33 1.66 -9.75 -7.06
C PHE A 33 3.10 -10.25 -7.16
N ARG A 34 4.03 -9.31 -7.28
CA ARG A 34 5.46 -9.58 -7.33
C ARG A 34 6.01 -9.61 -5.91
N VAL A 35 6.36 -10.81 -5.46
CA VAL A 35 6.63 -11.13 -4.06
C VAL A 35 8.09 -11.57 -3.92
N PRO A 36 8.88 -10.91 -3.05
CA PRO A 36 10.24 -11.34 -2.76
C PRO A 36 10.23 -12.61 -1.90
N TYR A 37 11.26 -13.45 -2.05
CA TYR A 37 11.51 -14.58 -1.16
C TYR A 37 13.00 -14.80 -0.92
N GLN A 38 13.33 -15.36 0.24
CA GLN A 38 14.64 -15.98 0.49
C GLN A 38 14.55 -17.51 0.45
N VAL A 39 13.45 -18.06 0.97
CA VAL A 39 13.08 -19.47 0.87
C VAL A 39 11.82 -19.58 0.01
N TYR A 40 11.87 -20.41 -1.04
CA TYR A 40 10.79 -20.48 -2.03
C TYR A 40 9.44 -20.89 -1.39
N PRO A 41 8.41 -20.04 -1.43
CA PRO A 41 7.14 -20.31 -0.77
C PRO A 41 6.20 -21.14 -1.67
N HIS A 42 6.46 -22.44 -1.77
CA HIS A 42 5.71 -23.38 -2.62
C HIS A 42 4.18 -23.22 -2.49
N PHE A 43 3.69 -23.16 -1.25
CA PHE A 43 2.25 -23.07 -0.97
C PHE A 43 1.59 -21.81 -1.57
N LEU A 44 2.31 -20.68 -1.65
CA LEU A 44 1.77 -19.48 -2.30
C LEU A 44 1.64 -19.69 -3.79
N LYS A 45 2.63 -20.31 -4.44
CA LYS A 45 2.60 -20.57 -5.88
C LYS A 45 1.52 -21.57 -6.25
N GLU A 46 1.36 -22.62 -5.47
CA GLU A 46 0.29 -23.61 -5.63
C GLU A 46 -1.09 -22.97 -5.48
N LYS A 47 -1.27 -22.10 -4.47
CA LYS A 47 -2.56 -21.47 -4.18
C LYS A 47 -2.97 -20.39 -5.17
N TYR A 48 -2.02 -19.56 -5.62
CA TYR A 48 -2.32 -18.37 -6.42
C TYR A 48 -1.90 -18.44 -7.89
N GLY A 49 -1.11 -19.44 -8.28
CA GLY A 49 -0.72 -19.67 -9.68
C GLY A 49 -0.14 -18.41 -10.33
N ASP A 50 -0.80 -17.93 -11.38
CA ASP A 50 -0.37 -16.77 -12.19
C ASP A 50 -0.73 -15.41 -11.57
N LYS A 51 -1.47 -15.39 -10.46
CA LYS A 51 -1.72 -14.16 -9.69
C LYS A 51 -0.48 -13.72 -8.91
N ILE A 52 0.56 -14.55 -8.80
CA ILE A 52 1.82 -14.19 -8.15
C ILE A 52 3.03 -14.45 -9.06
N GLU A 53 4.02 -13.58 -8.89
CA GLU A 53 5.36 -13.70 -9.45
C GLU A 53 6.35 -13.71 -8.28
N LEU A 54 7.07 -14.81 -8.09
CA LEU A 54 8.02 -14.97 -7.00
C LEU A 54 9.41 -14.56 -7.47
N VAL A 55 10.05 -13.64 -6.75
CA VAL A 55 11.38 -13.10 -7.08
C VAL A 55 12.36 -13.41 -5.95
N ALA A 56 13.44 -14.12 -6.28
CA ALA A 56 14.52 -14.36 -5.32
C ALA A 56 15.18 -13.03 -4.97
N SER A 57 15.22 -12.69 -3.69
CA SER A 57 15.64 -11.38 -3.21
C SER A 57 16.47 -11.48 -1.93
N PRO A 58 17.38 -10.51 -1.70
CA PRO A 58 18.15 -10.43 -0.45
C PRO A 58 17.25 -10.24 0.79
N LYS A 59 17.83 -10.30 2.00
CA LYS A 59 17.09 -10.07 3.25
C LYS A 59 16.88 -8.59 3.55
N GLN A 60 17.77 -7.75 3.04
CA GLN A 60 17.82 -6.32 3.30
C GLN A 60 16.70 -5.58 2.55
N ILE A 61 16.00 -4.69 3.25
CA ILE A 61 14.81 -4.00 2.72
C ILE A 61 15.11 -3.23 1.42
N LYS A 62 16.14 -2.37 1.40
CA LYS A 62 16.47 -1.54 0.23
C LYS A 62 16.87 -2.41 -0.98
N PRO A 63 17.86 -3.32 -0.87
CA PRO A 63 18.21 -4.24 -1.93
C PRO A 63 17.03 -5.10 -2.44
N THR A 64 16.11 -5.50 -1.57
CA THR A 64 14.90 -6.23 -1.97
C THR A 64 13.98 -5.39 -2.83
N VAL A 65 13.73 -4.14 -2.44
CA VAL A 65 12.89 -3.25 -3.26
C VAL A 65 13.57 -2.92 -4.59
N GLU A 66 14.88 -2.69 -4.60
CA GLU A 66 15.64 -2.49 -5.82
C GLU A 66 15.52 -3.71 -6.75
N LYS A 67 15.68 -4.92 -6.22
CA LYS A 67 15.52 -6.18 -6.96
C LYS A 67 14.13 -6.33 -7.57
N LEU A 68 13.06 -5.98 -6.84
CA LEU A 68 11.69 -6.09 -7.34
C LEU A 68 11.35 -5.10 -8.48
N LEU A 69 12.15 -4.02 -8.60
CA LEU A 69 11.94 -2.92 -9.54
C LEU A 69 12.98 -2.87 -10.67
N GLU A 70 13.97 -3.76 -10.68
CA GLU A 70 15.18 -3.66 -11.53
C GLU A 70 14.85 -3.69 -13.03
N ASP A 71 13.90 -4.53 -13.43
CA ASP A 71 13.45 -4.74 -14.82
C ASP A 71 12.33 -3.76 -15.23
N LEU A 72 11.89 -2.88 -14.32
CA LEU A 72 10.76 -2.01 -14.56
C LEU A 72 11.20 -0.60 -14.99
N PRO A 73 10.64 -0.06 -16.08
CA PRO A 73 10.93 1.30 -16.52
C PRO A 73 10.30 2.30 -15.55
N ASP A 74 10.96 3.43 -15.38
CA ASP A 74 10.60 4.50 -14.46
C ASP A 74 9.19 5.07 -14.66
N SER A 75 8.69 4.99 -15.89
CA SER A 75 7.37 5.48 -16.29
C SER A 75 6.23 4.49 -15.99
N GLU A 76 6.53 3.20 -15.77
CA GLU A 76 5.52 2.16 -15.54
C GLU A 76 4.79 2.39 -14.22
N TRP A 77 3.47 2.19 -14.27
CA TRP A 77 2.61 2.17 -13.10
C TRP A 77 2.62 0.78 -12.47
N VAL A 78 2.87 0.75 -11.17
CA VAL A 78 2.74 -0.44 -10.32
C VAL A 78 1.76 -0.16 -9.20
N TYR A 79 1.24 -1.23 -8.60
CA TYR A 79 0.52 -1.14 -7.35
C TYR A 79 1.49 -1.39 -6.19
N TRP A 80 1.76 -0.37 -5.37
CA TRP A 80 2.59 -0.53 -4.19
C TRP A 80 1.75 -1.17 -3.08
N CYS A 81 2.18 -2.32 -2.58
CA CYS A 81 1.45 -3.15 -1.62
C CYS A 81 2.42 -3.58 -0.51
N ILE A 82 2.03 -3.45 0.76
CA ILE A 82 2.82 -3.96 1.89
C ILE A 82 2.00 -5.02 2.62
N ASP A 83 2.61 -6.10 3.06
CA ASP A 83 1.90 -7.20 3.73
C ASP A 83 1.27 -6.81 5.08
N ASP A 84 1.67 -5.66 5.65
CA ASP A 84 1.14 -5.14 6.90
C ASP A 84 -0.26 -4.50 6.79
N LYS A 85 -0.91 -4.56 5.62
CA LYS A 85 -2.28 -4.08 5.40
C LYS A 85 -3.08 -5.07 4.54
N TYR A 86 -4.32 -5.32 4.90
CA TYR A 86 -5.24 -6.20 4.16
C TYR A 86 -6.59 -5.51 3.91
N LEU A 87 -7.31 -5.93 2.87
CA LEU A 87 -8.60 -5.33 2.53
C LEU A 87 -9.68 -5.78 3.51
N LEU A 88 -10.49 -4.81 3.96
CA LEU A 88 -11.73 -5.05 4.69
C LEU A 88 -12.94 -4.70 3.83
N GLU A 89 -12.88 -3.56 3.13
CA GLU A 89 -13.94 -3.09 2.25
C GLU A 89 -13.32 -2.37 1.04
N ILE A 90 -14.00 -2.48 -0.11
CA ILE A 90 -13.60 -1.80 -1.34
C ILE A 90 -14.81 -1.46 -2.20
N LYS A 91 -14.81 -0.26 -2.77
CA LYS A 91 -15.74 0.13 -3.85
C LYS A 91 -15.17 -0.34 -5.19
N GLU A 92 -15.24 -1.64 -5.43
CA GLU A 92 -14.55 -2.34 -6.54
C GLU A 92 -14.66 -1.60 -7.86
N LYS A 93 -15.89 -1.33 -8.34
CA LYS A 93 -16.11 -0.60 -9.60
C LYS A 93 -15.29 0.71 -9.68
N LYS A 94 -15.37 1.55 -8.65
CA LYS A 94 -14.67 2.85 -8.64
C LYS A 94 -13.15 2.69 -8.65
N VAL A 95 -12.62 1.71 -7.91
CA VAL A 95 -11.17 1.46 -7.86
C VAL A 95 -10.68 0.85 -9.17
N THR A 96 -11.46 -0.03 -9.81
CA THR A 96 -11.19 -0.55 -11.15
C THR A 96 -11.21 0.55 -12.21
N ASP A 97 -12.17 1.49 -12.14
CA ASP A 97 -12.20 2.65 -13.04
C ASP A 97 -10.95 3.53 -12.85
N ILE A 98 -10.51 3.75 -11.60
CA ILE A 98 -9.25 4.45 -11.30
C ILE A 98 -8.05 3.71 -11.87
N TYR A 99 -8.01 2.38 -11.78
CA TYR A 99 -6.94 1.57 -12.39
C TYR A 99 -6.83 1.82 -13.91
N HIS A 100 -7.95 1.80 -14.62
CA HIS A 100 -7.95 2.09 -16.06
C HIS A 100 -7.50 3.52 -16.34
N TRP A 101 -7.96 4.48 -15.54
CA TRP A 101 -7.56 5.87 -15.66
C TRP A 101 -6.06 6.07 -15.43
N VAL A 102 -5.46 5.53 -14.36
CA VAL A 102 -4.03 5.75 -14.06
C VAL A 102 -3.13 5.23 -15.18
N LYS A 103 -3.48 4.10 -15.80
CA LYS A 103 -2.74 3.54 -16.94
C LYS A 103 -2.72 4.47 -18.15
N ASN A 104 -3.70 5.33 -18.29
CA ASN A 104 -3.84 6.25 -19.41
C ASN A 104 -3.27 7.65 -19.13
N ILE A 105 -2.77 7.91 -17.91
CA ILE A 105 -2.16 9.20 -17.56
C ILE A 105 -0.84 9.39 -18.32
N GLN A 106 -0.84 10.34 -19.25
CA GLN A 106 0.35 10.69 -20.04
C GLN A 106 1.27 11.67 -19.32
N ASP A 107 0.76 12.51 -18.41
CA ASP A 107 1.58 13.48 -17.68
C ASP A 107 2.64 12.74 -16.84
N PRO A 108 3.93 12.87 -17.18
CA PRO A 108 4.99 12.16 -16.47
C PRO A 108 5.16 12.69 -15.05
N LYS A 109 4.68 13.89 -14.71
CA LYS A 109 4.78 14.44 -13.36
C LYS A 109 3.89 13.69 -12.39
N ILE A 110 2.73 13.19 -12.81
CA ILE A 110 1.84 12.44 -11.93
C ILE A 110 2.47 11.07 -11.62
N GLY A 111 3.00 10.95 -10.41
CA GLY A 111 3.76 9.79 -9.95
C GLY A 111 3.00 8.88 -8.99
N SER A 112 1.91 9.34 -8.37
CA SER A 112 1.12 8.47 -7.47
C SER A 112 -0.33 8.90 -7.36
N VAL A 113 -1.21 7.91 -7.25
CA VAL A 113 -2.64 8.06 -6.98
C VAL A 113 -3.02 7.08 -5.86
N MET A 114 -3.47 7.63 -4.74
CA MET A 114 -3.95 6.87 -3.58
C MET A 114 -5.45 7.11 -3.35
N PHE A 115 -6.20 6.07 -3.05
CA PHE A 115 -7.65 6.15 -2.83
C PHE A 115 -8.09 5.88 -1.37
N SER A 116 -7.13 6.00 -0.43
CA SER A 116 -7.35 5.92 1.03
C SER A 116 -6.63 7.05 1.78
N ARG A 117 -7.30 8.18 1.99
CA ARG A 117 -6.83 9.31 2.81
C ARG A 117 -6.99 8.98 4.29
N SER A 118 -5.89 8.93 5.03
CA SER A 118 -5.91 8.58 6.45
C SER A 118 -4.74 9.20 7.22
N ARG A 119 -4.82 9.16 8.55
CA ARG A 119 -3.77 9.59 9.50
C ARG A 119 -3.22 10.98 9.15
N ASN A 120 -1.92 11.09 8.87
CA ASN A 120 -1.28 12.36 8.56
C ASN A 120 -1.86 13.06 7.33
N LEU A 121 -2.49 12.34 6.38
CA LEU A 121 -3.15 12.96 5.23
C LEU A 121 -4.56 13.48 5.54
N LEU A 122 -5.04 13.36 6.79
CA LEU A 122 -6.19 14.12 7.27
C LEU A 122 -5.79 15.55 7.69
N LYS A 123 -4.50 15.79 7.97
CA LYS A 123 -3.98 17.11 8.35
C LYS A 123 -3.81 17.96 7.10
N ARG A 124 -4.49 19.12 7.04
CA ARG A 124 -4.45 20.03 5.90
C ARG A 124 -3.05 20.46 5.48
N GLN A 125 -2.12 20.60 6.43
CA GLN A 125 -0.71 20.97 6.17
C GLN A 125 0.04 19.98 5.26
N ASN A 126 -0.44 18.73 5.14
CA ASN A 126 0.16 17.72 4.26
C ASN A 126 -0.44 17.70 2.85
N LEU A 127 -1.44 18.56 2.58
CA LEU A 127 -2.21 18.58 1.34
C LEU A 127 -2.18 19.95 0.67
N ASN A 128 -2.29 19.95 -0.66
CA ASN A 128 -2.47 21.16 -1.47
C ASN A 128 -3.88 21.22 -2.04
N TYR A 129 -4.79 21.93 -1.39
CA TYR A 129 -6.15 22.07 -1.91
C TYR A 129 -6.25 22.93 -3.18
N ASN A 130 -5.22 23.70 -3.51
CA ASN A 130 -5.16 24.50 -4.74
C ASN A 130 -4.69 23.68 -5.95
N LYS A 131 -4.19 22.45 -5.73
CA LYS A 131 -3.74 21.56 -6.80
C LYS A 131 -4.46 20.22 -6.71
N THR A 132 -5.43 20.06 -7.58
CA THR A 132 -6.26 18.86 -7.66
C THR A 132 -6.33 18.33 -9.08
N ILE A 133 -6.51 17.03 -9.22
CA ILE A 133 -6.84 16.37 -10.48
C ILE A 133 -8.18 15.65 -10.36
N ARG A 134 -8.86 15.47 -11.49
CA ARG A 134 -10.12 14.71 -11.58
C ARG A 134 -9.85 13.38 -12.26
N GLY A 135 -10.23 12.31 -11.59
CA GLY A 135 -10.32 10.97 -12.18
C GLY A 135 -11.76 10.63 -12.57
N PRO A 136 -12.04 9.33 -12.81
CA PRO A 136 -13.35 8.83 -13.19
C PRO A 136 -14.46 9.23 -12.21
N GLU A 137 -15.68 9.34 -12.73
CA GLU A 137 -16.88 9.71 -11.97
C GLU A 137 -16.71 11.01 -11.13
N ASN A 138 -15.95 11.99 -11.66
CA ASN A 138 -15.61 13.23 -10.96
C ASN A 138 -14.90 13.01 -9.60
N THR A 139 -14.17 11.91 -9.45
CA THR A 139 -13.35 11.67 -8.27
C THR A 139 -12.26 12.74 -8.18
N VAL A 140 -12.29 13.52 -7.11
CA VAL A 140 -11.28 14.56 -6.84
C VAL A 140 -10.12 13.98 -6.06
N PHE A 141 -8.92 14.14 -6.60
CA PHE A 141 -7.68 13.86 -5.89
C PHE A 141 -6.94 15.16 -5.57
N ILE A 142 -6.43 15.25 -4.34
CA ILE A 142 -5.73 16.40 -3.80
C ILE A 142 -4.25 16.06 -3.76
N GLN A 143 -3.40 16.96 -4.23
CA GLN A 143 -1.96 16.75 -4.17
C GLN A 143 -1.50 16.68 -2.70
N ARG A 144 -0.53 15.80 -2.42
CA ARG A 144 0.23 15.76 -1.17
C ARG A 144 1.71 16.08 -1.45
N TRP A 145 2.36 16.73 -0.50
CA TRP A 145 3.72 17.28 -0.69
C TRP A 145 4.86 16.37 -0.24
N ASN A 146 4.53 15.29 0.45
CA ASN A 146 5.51 14.42 1.10
C ASN A 146 5.10 12.94 0.99
N TYR A 147 5.99 12.06 1.42
CA TYR A 147 5.77 10.61 1.45
C TYR A 147 4.87 10.16 2.63
N ALA A 148 4.04 11.04 3.20
CA ALA A 148 3.08 10.62 4.23
C ALA A 148 2.14 9.56 3.68
N GLN A 149 2.04 8.44 4.41
CA GLN A 149 1.26 7.26 4.04
C GLN A 149 1.71 6.61 2.72
N ILE A 150 2.99 6.76 2.33
CA ILE A 150 3.54 5.99 1.20
C ILE A 150 3.46 4.48 1.45
N TRP A 151 3.42 4.04 2.71
CA TRP A 151 3.25 2.65 3.11
C TRP A 151 1.83 2.11 2.94
N LEU A 152 0.84 2.93 2.59
CA LEU A 152 -0.49 2.41 2.24
C LEU A 152 -0.55 1.98 0.79
N HIS A 153 -1.51 1.10 0.48
CA HIS A 153 -1.64 0.55 -0.85
C HIS A 153 -2.11 1.60 -1.84
N GLN A 154 -1.40 1.75 -2.95
CA GLN A 154 -1.65 2.83 -3.91
C GLN A 154 -0.99 2.58 -5.27
N PHE A 155 -1.49 3.25 -6.29
CA PHE A 155 -0.81 3.30 -7.58
C PHE A 155 0.37 4.26 -7.49
N VAL A 156 1.53 3.80 -7.95
CA VAL A 156 2.74 4.60 -8.04
C VAL A 156 3.46 4.31 -9.35
N ARG A 157 4.14 5.30 -9.91
CA ARG A 157 5.15 5.05 -10.93
C ARG A 157 6.41 4.52 -10.27
N VAL A 158 7.10 3.61 -10.96
CA VAL A 158 8.34 2.98 -10.49
C VAL A 158 9.37 4.02 -10.04
N LYS A 159 9.53 5.13 -10.77
CA LYS A 159 10.46 6.20 -10.41
C LYS A 159 10.25 6.77 -9.00
N VAL A 160 9.02 6.78 -8.49
CA VAL A 160 8.71 7.32 -7.15
C VAL A 160 9.32 6.42 -6.08
N LEU A 161 9.21 5.10 -6.26
CA LEU A 161 9.81 4.13 -5.34
C LEU A 161 11.33 4.14 -5.46
N LYS A 162 11.89 4.09 -6.68
CA LYS A 162 13.34 4.16 -6.90
C LYS A 162 13.94 5.42 -6.27
N THR A 163 13.32 6.59 -6.46
CA THR A 163 13.77 7.85 -5.83
C THR A 163 13.72 7.78 -4.31
N LEU A 164 12.62 7.28 -3.74
CA LEU A 164 12.48 7.18 -2.28
C LEU A 164 13.57 6.28 -1.67
N PHE A 165 13.77 5.09 -2.24
CA PHE A 165 14.73 4.11 -1.72
C PHE A 165 16.18 4.47 -2.04
N ALA A 166 16.46 5.18 -3.13
CA ALA A 166 17.79 5.73 -3.38
C ALA A 166 18.23 6.71 -2.27
N GLY A 167 17.28 7.42 -1.64
CA GLY A 167 17.55 8.30 -0.50
C GLY A 167 17.74 7.57 0.84
N PHE A 168 17.56 6.25 0.90
CA PHE A 168 17.79 5.45 2.11
C PHE A 168 19.26 4.99 2.17
N PRO A 169 19.82 4.77 3.38
CA PRO A 169 21.23 4.47 3.52
C PRO A 169 21.57 3.06 3.00
N ASP A 170 22.81 2.88 2.54
CA ASP A 170 23.38 1.59 2.11
C ASP A 170 23.87 0.77 3.32
N ARG A 171 22.99 0.60 4.32
CA ARG A 171 23.19 -0.28 5.47
C ARG A 171 21.89 -0.99 5.81
N ASP A 172 21.98 -2.03 6.62
CA ASP A 172 20.81 -2.67 7.20
C ASP A 172 20.07 -1.70 8.11
N PHE A 173 18.73 -1.69 8.01
CA PHE A 173 17.85 -0.92 8.87
C PHE A 173 16.55 -1.69 9.12
N ALA A 174 15.94 -1.48 10.28
CA ALA A 174 14.67 -2.09 10.61
C ALA A 174 13.52 -1.40 9.85
N ALA A 175 12.43 -2.13 9.61
CA ALA A 175 11.23 -1.57 8.96
C ALA A 175 10.70 -0.30 9.66
N LYS A 176 10.87 -0.22 10.99
CA LYS A 176 10.45 0.96 11.76
C LYS A 176 11.30 2.20 11.46
N GLU A 177 12.57 2.05 11.10
CA GLU A 177 13.45 3.18 10.74
C GLU A 177 13.00 3.86 9.45
N MET A 178 12.38 3.13 8.52
CA MET A 178 11.83 3.68 7.27
C MET A 178 10.87 4.85 7.53
N ASP A 179 10.20 4.87 8.69
CA ASP A 179 9.33 5.97 9.05
C ASP A 179 10.07 7.30 9.20
N ARG A 180 11.28 7.28 9.76
CA ARG A 180 12.16 8.43 9.88
C ARG A 180 12.79 8.75 8.52
N LEU A 181 13.35 7.73 7.86
CA LEU A 181 14.05 7.90 6.58
C LEU A 181 13.15 8.58 5.53
N LYS A 182 11.88 8.17 5.38
CA LYS A 182 10.97 8.82 4.42
C LYS A 182 10.64 10.28 4.74
N ARG A 183 10.73 10.70 6.02
CA ARG A 183 10.45 12.09 6.42
C ARG A 183 11.62 13.02 6.12
N GLU A 184 12.82 12.47 6.06
CA GLU A 184 14.05 13.19 5.69
C GLU A 184 14.13 13.40 4.17
N GLN A 185 13.40 12.60 3.39
CA GLN A 185 13.31 12.76 1.93
C GLN A 185 12.31 13.85 1.51
N LYS A 186 12.69 14.59 0.47
CA LYS A 186 11.79 15.53 -0.24
C LYS A 186 11.25 14.85 -1.49
N VAL A 187 9.96 15.01 -1.75
CA VAL A 187 9.35 14.58 -3.01
C VAL A 187 9.88 15.49 -4.13
N PRO A 188 10.50 14.95 -5.20
CA PRO A 188 10.96 15.76 -6.32
C PRO A 188 9.83 16.55 -6.97
N ARG A 189 10.12 17.77 -7.46
CA ARG A 189 9.11 18.65 -8.09
C ARG A 189 8.44 18.04 -9.32
N ASN A 190 9.07 17.06 -9.96
CA ASN A 190 8.56 16.30 -11.11
C ASN A 190 7.90 14.96 -10.73
N GLN A 191 7.53 14.77 -9.46
CA GLN A 191 6.87 13.57 -8.94
C GLN A 191 5.68 13.95 -8.04
N GLU A 192 4.59 14.35 -8.67
CA GLU A 192 3.37 14.74 -7.98
C GLU A 192 2.63 13.52 -7.46
N LEU A 193 2.30 13.56 -6.17
CA LEU A 193 1.58 12.50 -5.48
C LEU A 193 0.18 13.01 -5.12
N TYR A 194 -0.84 12.18 -5.34
CA TYR A 194 -2.23 12.56 -5.17
C TYR A 194 -2.98 11.56 -4.28
N VAL A 195 -3.91 12.07 -3.48
CA VAL A 195 -4.80 11.27 -2.63
C VAL A 195 -6.26 11.67 -2.84
N ALA A 196 -7.15 10.68 -2.90
CA ALA A 196 -8.58 10.90 -3.08
C ALA A 196 -9.16 11.70 -1.90
N LYS A 197 -10.03 12.67 -2.21
CA LYS A 197 -10.75 13.44 -1.19
C LYS A 197 -11.72 12.56 -0.39
N LYS A 198 -12.32 11.56 -1.03
CA LYS A 198 -13.20 10.55 -0.44
C LYS A 198 -12.56 9.17 -0.55
N ASN A 199 -12.62 8.38 0.51
CA ASN A 199 -12.02 7.06 0.53
C ASN A 199 -12.91 6.04 -0.19
N MET A 200 -12.25 5.07 -0.80
CA MET A 200 -12.88 4.00 -1.57
C MET A 200 -12.53 2.61 -1.04
N VAL A 201 -11.64 2.55 -0.05
CA VAL A 201 -11.20 1.32 0.59
C VAL A 201 -11.05 1.53 2.09
N ILE A 202 -11.30 0.45 2.81
CA ILE A 202 -10.96 0.30 4.22
C ILE A 202 -9.98 -0.86 4.33
N PHE A 203 -8.89 -0.62 5.04
CA PHE A 203 -7.86 -1.61 5.34
C PHE A 203 -7.87 -1.95 6.82
N GLY A 204 -7.57 -3.20 7.14
CA GLY A 204 -7.05 -3.58 8.45
C GLY A 204 -5.53 -3.49 8.45
N GLU A 205 -4.92 -3.21 9.60
CA GLU A 205 -3.47 -3.34 9.79
C GLU A 205 -3.15 -4.70 10.39
N SER A 206 -2.28 -5.47 9.71
CA SER A 206 -1.98 -6.86 10.06
C SER A 206 -1.21 -6.95 11.37
N THR A 207 -0.19 -6.10 11.53
CA THR A 207 0.68 -6.11 12.72
C THR A 207 0.83 -4.74 13.37
N SER A 208 1.10 -4.74 14.67
CA SER A 208 1.54 -3.56 15.42
C SER A 208 2.72 -3.97 16.29
N ARG A 209 3.89 -3.34 16.06
CA ARG A 209 5.15 -3.66 16.78
C ARG A 209 5.55 -5.14 16.66
N GLY A 210 5.28 -5.77 15.50
CA GLY A 210 5.62 -7.16 15.24
C GLY A 210 4.61 -8.20 15.76
N GLN A 211 3.52 -7.76 16.39
CA GLN A 211 2.44 -8.61 16.89
C GLN A 211 1.23 -8.50 15.98
N LEU A 212 0.50 -9.60 15.75
CA LEU A 212 -0.76 -9.62 15.03
C LEU A 212 -1.82 -8.79 15.78
N THR A 213 -2.52 -7.91 15.06
CA THR A 213 -3.64 -7.14 15.64
C THR A 213 -4.85 -8.04 15.85
N LYS A 214 -5.73 -7.65 16.80
CA LYS A 214 -6.97 -8.37 17.10
C LYS A 214 -7.83 -8.54 15.84
N ASN A 215 -8.05 -7.45 15.10
CA ASN A 215 -8.83 -7.48 13.85
C ASN A 215 -8.19 -8.37 12.78
N CYS A 216 -6.87 -8.49 12.74
CA CYS A 216 -6.19 -9.39 11.81
C CYS A 216 -6.47 -10.85 12.17
N VAL A 217 -6.30 -11.23 13.45
CA VAL A 217 -6.60 -12.59 13.94
C VAL A 217 -8.06 -12.97 13.66
N GLU A 218 -9.00 -12.08 13.97
CA GLU A 218 -10.42 -12.30 13.67
C GLU A 218 -10.67 -12.44 12.17
N SER A 219 -9.95 -11.68 11.33
CA SER A 219 -10.06 -11.81 9.89
C SER A 219 -9.51 -13.13 9.36
N PHE A 220 -8.40 -13.65 9.91
CA PHE A 220 -7.91 -14.99 9.57
C PHE A 220 -8.98 -16.05 9.87
N GLN A 221 -9.55 -16.01 11.06
CA GLN A 221 -10.60 -16.93 11.50
C GLN A 221 -11.85 -16.85 10.61
N LYS A 222 -12.30 -15.63 10.29
CA LYS A 222 -13.43 -15.39 9.38
C LYS A 222 -13.24 -16.06 8.01
N TRP A 223 -12.01 -16.05 7.49
CA TRP A 223 -11.68 -16.64 6.19
C TRP A 223 -11.25 -18.12 6.27
N GLY A 224 -11.31 -18.74 7.45
CA GLY A 224 -10.85 -20.12 7.65
C GLY A 224 -9.34 -20.30 7.38
N LEU A 225 -8.55 -19.24 7.51
CA LEU A 225 -7.10 -19.28 7.33
C LEU A 225 -6.38 -19.61 8.64
N GLU A 226 -5.25 -20.29 8.54
CA GLU A 226 -4.39 -20.59 9.68
C GLU A 226 -3.72 -19.32 10.22
N VAL A 227 -3.99 -19.00 11.49
CA VAL A 227 -3.34 -17.87 12.17
C VAL A 227 -1.85 -18.20 12.38
N PRO A 228 -0.91 -17.31 11.98
CA PRO A 228 0.51 -17.56 12.14
C PRO A 228 0.89 -17.77 13.62
N SER A 229 1.46 -18.94 13.95
CA SER A 229 1.90 -19.28 15.31
C SER A 229 3.24 -18.64 15.69
N ASN A 230 4.02 -18.18 14.70
CA ASN A 230 5.33 -17.56 14.86
C ASN A 230 5.28 -16.04 15.18
N LEU A 231 4.07 -15.48 15.34
CA LEU A 231 3.82 -14.09 15.69
C LEU A 231 2.95 -14.02 16.94
N GLU A 232 3.37 -13.18 17.89
CA GLU A 232 2.57 -12.86 19.07
C GLU A 232 1.29 -12.12 18.68
N ARG A 233 0.29 -12.14 19.57
CA ARG A 233 -0.99 -11.46 19.39
C ARG A 233 -1.04 -10.19 20.23
N SER A 234 -1.80 -9.22 19.76
CA SER A 234 -2.07 -7.95 20.43
C SER A 234 -3.57 -7.70 20.50
N ASP A 235 -4.04 -7.08 21.58
CA ASP A 235 -5.45 -6.65 21.73
C ASP A 235 -5.79 -5.40 20.90
N ARG A 236 -4.80 -4.82 20.21
CA ARG A 236 -5.01 -3.63 19.39
C ARG A 236 -5.87 -3.95 18.18
N GLU A 237 -6.88 -3.13 17.97
CA GLU A 237 -7.64 -3.05 16.73
C GLU A 237 -7.19 -1.82 15.94
N ILE A 238 -6.86 -2.01 14.65
CA ILE A 238 -6.44 -0.89 13.81
C ILE A 238 -7.09 -0.98 12.42
N ILE A 239 -8.02 -0.06 12.19
CA ILE A 239 -8.76 0.11 10.93
C ILE A 239 -8.37 1.43 10.27
N ILE A 240 -8.10 1.40 8.97
CA ILE A 240 -7.60 2.54 8.19
C ILE A 240 -8.52 2.81 7.02
N GLY A 241 -8.86 4.08 6.79
CA GLY A 241 -9.67 4.48 5.64
C GLY A 241 -11.09 4.92 6.00
N LYS A 242 -11.50 4.82 7.26
CA LYS A 242 -12.68 5.56 7.76
C LYS A 242 -12.34 7.06 7.78
N LEU A 243 -13.16 7.88 7.14
CA LEU A 243 -13.01 9.34 7.17
C LEU A 243 -13.77 9.93 8.35
N PRO A 244 -13.23 10.97 9.01
CA PRO A 244 -13.92 11.59 10.12
C PRO A 244 -15.28 12.18 9.68
N PRO A 245 -16.30 12.17 10.55
CA PRO A 245 -17.59 12.77 10.24
C PRO A 245 -17.43 14.27 9.94
N LYS A 246 -18.35 14.79 9.13
CA LYS A 246 -18.43 16.23 8.85
C LYS A 246 -19.60 16.85 9.58
N ILE A 247 -19.32 17.84 10.42
CA ILE A 247 -20.34 18.68 11.06
C ILE A 247 -20.15 20.10 10.50
N PHE A 248 -21.20 20.66 9.89
CA PHE A 248 -21.17 21.95 9.19
C PHE A 248 -20.01 22.10 8.16
N GLY A 249 -19.67 21.00 7.47
CA GLY A 249 -18.60 20.99 6.46
C GLY A 249 -17.17 20.85 7.02
N ILE A 250 -17.00 20.86 8.34
CA ILE A 250 -15.72 20.70 9.05
C ILE A 250 -15.51 19.23 9.40
N GLU A 251 -14.33 18.68 9.11
CA GLU A 251 -13.94 17.31 9.50
C GLU A 251 -13.67 17.27 11.01
N VAL A 252 -14.53 16.58 11.77
CA VAL A 252 -14.41 16.41 13.22
C VAL A 252 -13.58 15.16 13.48
N PRO A 253 -12.43 15.22 14.18
CA PRO A 253 -11.60 14.05 14.44
C PRO A 253 -12.41 12.90 15.07
N PHE A 254 -12.00 11.66 14.81
CA PHE A 254 -12.48 10.54 15.62
C PHE A 254 -12.03 10.80 17.06
N LEU A 255 -12.98 10.77 18.01
CA LEU A 255 -12.66 10.67 19.42
C LEU A 255 -11.99 9.30 19.60
N ASN A 256 -10.72 9.31 19.99
CA ASN A 256 -9.99 8.08 20.33
C ASN A 256 -10.43 7.61 21.71
#